data_AF-W8BVZ2-F1
#
_entry.id   AF-W8BVZ2-F1
#
_cell.length_a   1.000
_cell.length_b   1.000
_cell.length_c   1.000
_cell.angle_alpha   90.00
_cell.angle_beta   90.00
_cell.angle_gamma   90.00
#
_symmetry.space_group_name_H-M   'P 1'
#
loop_
_entity.id
_entity.type
_entity.pdbx_description
1 polymer ?
#
loop_
_entity_poly.entity_id
_entity_poly.type
_entity_poly.pdbx_seq_one_letter_code
_entity_poly.pdbx_strand_id
1 'polypeptide(L)'
;QKQIRRDSCASTFVQKRHKIHTPFVFKLISFNKLVTGFVNIPVRTNIRPHTSEMDRVPVQPKSYPTNLLQKDWTKRAIYERCGQAFVDKVHDMEVKDDDVWIVTLPKCGTTWMQELLWLVMNDFDFEAARNEHLEVRTPFLEFDFLIHKDLNRALAPVEALKSPRLIKSHMPLPLLPQQLWTKKPKLIYVYRNPKDYIVSRYYHVRSIGFGMSTTLEQFVLETLDEDADVPSEDFEHVAEFYELRNEPWIFYTSFERMKMNLRQVIEDICKFLNKTITEQQMEQMLKHLSFEEMKKNPKLNHHWEFEQIRAKHQTKHENHNFVRRGKAGGYKDELSSDIIAKMDERIQQNLDYYKLSLQKLLLLDENTPL
;
A
#
# COMPACT_ATOMS: atom_id res chain seq x y z
N GLN A 1 -3.49 -0.42 60.32
CA GLN A 1 -4.08 -1.28 61.36
C GLN A 1 -5.54 -1.56 61.00
N LYS A 2 -5.93 -2.85 60.98
CA LYS A 2 -7.28 -3.45 60.74
C LYS A 2 -7.84 -3.26 59.32
N GLN A 3 -8.08 -4.21 58.42
CA GLN A 3 -8.29 -5.68 58.35
C GLN A 3 -9.43 -6.28 59.19
N ILE A 4 -10.16 -7.21 58.54
CA ILE A 4 -11.11 -8.26 59.02
C ILE A 4 -12.60 -7.86 58.84
N ARG A 5 -13.56 -8.60 58.23
CA ARG A 5 -13.86 -10.02 57.83
C ARG A 5 -14.95 -9.97 56.71
N ARG A 6 -14.96 -10.75 55.62
CA ARG A 6 -15.36 -12.18 55.37
C ARG A 6 -16.74 -12.61 55.90
N ASP A 7 -17.59 -13.09 54.97
CA ASP A 7 -18.47 -14.29 54.99
C ASP A 7 -19.21 -14.33 53.62
N SER A 8 -18.90 -15.20 52.64
CA SER A 8 -19.27 -16.61 52.42
C SER A 8 -20.76 -16.96 52.54
N CYS A 9 -21.42 -17.24 51.41
CA CYS A 9 -22.46 -18.27 51.35
C CYS A 9 -22.50 -18.89 49.95
N ALA A 10 -22.24 -20.19 49.92
CA ALA A 10 -22.44 -21.07 48.77
C ALA A 10 -23.76 -21.80 48.96
N SER A 11 -24.55 -21.95 47.90
CA SER A 11 -25.62 -22.94 47.84
C SER A 11 -25.70 -23.55 46.44
N THR A 12 -25.29 -24.81 46.39
CA THR A 12 -25.49 -25.84 45.38
C THR A 12 -26.98 -26.09 45.10
N PHE A 13 -27.39 -26.29 43.83
CA PHE A 13 -28.52 -27.19 43.51
C PHE A 13 -28.42 -27.75 42.07
N VAL A 14 -27.98 -29.01 42.02
CA VAL A 14 -28.45 -30.19 41.25
C VAL A 14 -29.05 -30.04 39.84
N GLN A 15 -28.45 -30.82 38.94
CA GLN A 15 -28.85 -31.25 37.60
C GLN A 15 -30.32 -31.75 37.47
N LYS A 16 -30.97 -31.42 36.35
CA LYS A 16 -31.92 -32.32 35.68
C LYS A 16 -31.66 -32.35 34.17
N ARG A 17 -31.20 -33.51 33.70
CA ARG A 17 -31.16 -33.92 32.29
C ARG A 17 -32.59 -34.13 31.79
N HIS A 18 -32.93 -33.65 30.60
CA HIS A 18 -33.98 -34.24 29.76
C HIS A 18 -33.43 -34.42 28.34
N LYS A 19 -33.33 -35.68 27.91
CA LYS A 19 -33.09 -36.10 26.53
C LYS A 19 -34.43 -36.08 25.80
N ILE A 20 -34.48 -35.51 24.59
CA ILE A 20 -35.48 -35.89 23.59
C ILE A 20 -34.73 -36.09 22.27
N HIS A 21 -34.76 -37.34 21.81
CA HIS A 21 -34.41 -37.79 20.46
C HIS A 21 -35.66 -37.69 19.58
N THR A 22 -35.55 -37.20 18.35
CA THR A 22 -35.86 -37.94 17.09
C THR A 22 -35.74 -37.03 15.84
N PRO A 23 -35.55 -37.61 14.64
CA PRO A 23 -34.79 -37.02 13.54
C PRO A 23 -35.70 -36.40 12.47
N PHE A 24 -35.16 -35.48 11.65
CA PHE A 24 -35.83 -35.08 10.40
C PHE A 24 -34.96 -35.30 9.17
N VAL A 25 -35.63 -35.94 8.22
CA VAL A 25 -35.20 -36.59 6.99
C VAL A 25 -34.90 -35.58 5.88
N PHE A 26 -33.83 -35.85 5.11
CA PHE A 26 -33.53 -35.23 3.83
C PHE A 26 -34.68 -35.45 2.83
N LYS A 27 -35.19 -34.39 2.19
CA LYS A 27 -36.06 -34.51 1.02
C LYS A 27 -35.57 -33.59 -0.10
N LEU A 28 -34.96 -34.22 -1.12
CA LEU A 28 -34.78 -33.64 -2.44
C LEU A 28 -36.15 -33.25 -3.00
N ILE A 29 -36.31 -32.01 -3.45
CA ILE A 29 -37.37 -31.63 -4.37
C ILE A 29 -36.71 -30.92 -5.56
N SER A 30 -36.86 -31.57 -6.71
CA SER A 30 -36.59 -31.07 -8.05
C SER A 30 -37.64 -30.03 -8.44
N PHE A 31 -37.21 -28.86 -8.92
CA PHE A 31 -38.03 -27.99 -9.75
C PHE A 31 -37.20 -27.46 -10.92
N ASN A 32 -37.76 -27.63 -12.11
CA ASN A 32 -37.14 -27.33 -13.39
C ASN A 32 -38.01 -26.27 -14.09
N LYS A 33 -37.36 -25.25 -14.66
CA LYS A 33 -37.86 -24.23 -15.63
C LYS A 33 -38.85 -23.20 -15.07
N LEU A 34 -38.86 -21.91 -15.41
CA LEU A 34 -38.20 -21.06 -16.42
C LEU A 34 -38.47 -19.61 -15.98
N VAL A 35 -37.52 -18.66 -16.05
CA VAL A 35 -37.66 -17.30 -16.62
C VAL A 35 -36.26 -16.67 -16.68
N THR A 36 -35.96 -16.18 -17.86
CA THR A 36 -34.72 -15.62 -18.40
C THR A 36 -34.36 -14.24 -17.85
N GLY A 37 -33.05 -13.96 -17.75
CA GLY A 37 -32.52 -12.59 -17.86
C GLY A 37 -31.75 -12.05 -16.66
N PHE A 38 -30.76 -12.79 -16.13
CA PHE A 38 -29.71 -12.18 -15.30
C PHE A 38 -28.37 -12.31 -16.02
N VAL A 39 -27.71 -11.16 -16.18
CA VAL A 39 -26.31 -11.05 -16.59
C VAL A 39 -25.49 -11.86 -15.59
N ASN A 40 -24.89 -12.96 -16.04
CA ASN A 40 -23.94 -13.74 -15.26
C ASN A 40 -22.70 -12.88 -15.02
N ILE A 41 -22.63 -12.23 -13.86
CA ILE A 41 -21.36 -11.80 -13.28
C ILE A 41 -20.70 -13.08 -12.76
N PRO A 42 -19.55 -13.52 -13.27
CA PRO A 42 -18.90 -14.71 -12.74
C PRO A 42 -18.41 -14.42 -11.32
N VAL A 43 -19.16 -14.91 -10.33
CA VAL A 43 -18.69 -15.00 -8.95
C VAL A 43 -17.61 -16.07 -8.92
N ARG A 44 -16.34 -15.65 -8.88
CA ARG A 44 -15.20 -16.56 -8.76
C ARG A 44 -15.09 -17.07 -7.32
N THR A 45 -15.52 -18.30 -7.11
CA THR A 45 -15.21 -19.06 -5.90
C THR A 45 -13.88 -19.78 -6.07
N ASN A 46 -12.77 -19.07 -5.88
CA ASN A 46 -11.55 -19.70 -5.37
C ASN A 46 -11.48 -19.38 -3.88
N ILE A 47 -12.28 -20.10 -3.10
CA ILE A 47 -12.19 -20.08 -1.65
C ILE A 47 -10.88 -20.80 -1.30
N ARG A 48 -9.77 -20.04 -1.28
CA ARG A 48 -8.66 -20.41 -0.41
C ARG A 48 -9.24 -20.48 1.01
N PRO A 49 -8.89 -21.46 1.85
CA PRO A 49 -9.36 -21.47 3.23
C PRO A 49 -8.98 -20.14 3.89
N HIS A 50 -9.99 -19.30 4.11
CA HIS A 50 -9.88 -17.99 4.73
C HIS A 50 -9.50 -18.16 6.20
N THR A 51 -8.21 -18.15 6.50
CA THR A 51 -7.73 -18.22 7.88
C THR A 51 -6.50 -17.36 8.16
N SER A 52 -6.25 -16.29 7.40
CA SER A 52 -5.18 -15.34 7.73
C SER A 52 -5.75 -13.92 7.90
N GLU A 53 -5.46 -13.26 9.03
CA GLU A 53 -5.82 -11.84 9.30
C GLU A 53 -5.21 -10.84 8.29
N MET A 54 -4.40 -11.34 7.36
CA MET A 54 -3.67 -10.59 6.32
C MET A 54 -4.31 -10.69 4.94
N ASP A 55 -5.36 -11.51 4.79
CA ASP A 55 -6.06 -11.69 3.52
C ASP A 55 -6.77 -10.39 3.13
N ARG A 56 -6.73 -10.07 1.83
CA ARG A 56 -7.48 -8.93 1.28
C ARG A 56 -8.92 -9.39 1.03
N VAL A 57 -9.89 -8.55 1.39
CA VAL A 57 -11.32 -8.81 1.14
C VAL A 57 -11.84 -7.87 0.05
N PRO A 58 -12.84 -8.29 -0.75
CA PRO A 58 -13.46 -7.40 -1.72
C PRO A 58 -14.12 -6.22 -1.00
N VAL A 59 -13.91 -5.01 -1.54
CA VAL A 59 -14.46 -3.76 -1.01
C VAL A 59 -15.02 -2.91 -2.15
N GLN A 60 -15.93 -1.99 -1.83
CA GLN A 60 -16.47 -1.03 -2.78
C GLN A 60 -16.39 0.38 -2.20
N PRO A 61 -15.88 1.37 -2.95
CA PRO A 61 -15.93 2.75 -2.50
C PRO A 61 -17.37 3.26 -2.56
N LYS A 62 -17.71 4.25 -1.72
CA LYS A 62 -19.06 4.85 -1.73
C LYS A 62 -19.36 5.62 -3.01
N SER A 63 -18.32 6.09 -3.68
CA SER A 63 -18.39 6.76 -4.98
C SER A 63 -17.10 6.55 -5.76
N TYR A 64 -17.08 6.93 -7.03
CA TYR A 64 -15.91 6.77 -7.90
C TYR A 64 -15.45 8.13 -8.46
N PRO A 65 -14.15 8.28 -8.79
CA PRO A 65 -13.58 9.52 -9.33
C PRO A 65 -13.94 9.73 -10.80
N THR A 66 -15.23 9.72 -11.10
CA THR A 66 -15.83 9.89 -12.44
C THR A 66 -15.56 11.27 -13.04
N ASN A 67 -15.20 12.26 -12.21
CA ASN A 67 -14.76 13.57 -12.64
C ASN A 67 -13.27 13.61 -13.05
N LEU A 68 -12.48 12.59 -12.69
CA LEU A 68 -11.06 12.49 -13.02
C LEU A 68 -10.81 11.54 -14.19
N LEU A 69 -11.43 10.36 -14.18
CA LEU A 69 -11.21 9.32 -15.19
C LEU A 69 -12.53 8.80 -15.75
N GLN A 70 -12.62 8.73 -17.08
CA GLN A 70 -13.76 8.18 -17.79
C GLN A 70 -13.54 6.68 -18.07
N LYS A 71 -13.91 5.84 -17.10
CA LYS A 71 -13.89 4.38 -17.24
C LYS A 71 -15.13 3.72 -16.63
N ASP A 72 -15.39 2.49 -17.03
CA ASP A 72 -16.44 1.65 -16.46
C ASP A 72 -16.01 1.13 -15.08
N TRP A 73 -16.27 1.92 -14.04
CA TRP A 73 -15.93 1.61 -12.66
C TRP A 73 -16.63 0.36 -12.11
N THR A 74 -17.71 -0.10 -12.74
CA THR A 74 -18.41 -1.33 -12.31
C THR A 74 -17.57 -2.59 -12.54
N LYS A 75 -16.57 -2.51 -13.42
CA LYS A 75 -15.60 -3.59 -13.69
C LYS A 75 -14.36 -3.53 -12.79
N ARG A 76 -14.19 -2.46 -12.00
CA ARG A 76 -13.05 -2.27 -11.12
C ARG A 76 -13.21 -3.12 -9.86
N ALA A 77 -12.64 -4.32 -9.87
CA ALA A 77 -12.59 -5.19 -8.69
C ALA A 77 -11.49 -4.71 -7.73
N ILE A 78 -11.85 -4.38 -6.49
CA ILE A 78 -10.92 -3.81 -5.51
C ILE A 78 -10.92 -4.66 -4.25
N TYR A 79 -9.72 -4.96 -3.77
CA TYR A 79 -9.52 -5.72 -2.54
C TYR A 79 -8.66 -4.94 -1.56
N GLU A 80 -8.95 -5.05 -0.26
CA GLU A 80 -8.23 -4.29 0.77
C GLU A 80 -8.19 -5.11 2.09
N ARG A 81 -7.10 -5.01 2.88
CA ARG A 81 -6.86 -5.82 4.10
C ARG A 81 -7.54 -5.29 5.37
N CYS A 82 -7.77 -4.00 5.43
CA CYS A 82 -8.52 -3.29 6.47
C CYS A 82 -10.04 -3.47 6.32
N GLY A 83 -10.53 -3.74 5.11
CA GLY A 83 -11.93 -4.08 4.84
C GLY A 83 -12.88 -2.87 4.78
N GLN A 84 -14.15 -3.15 4.49
CA GLN A 84 -15.13 -2.14 4.06
C GLN A 84 -15.31 -0.99 5.06
N ALA A 85 -15.42 -1.27 6.35
CA ALA A 85 -15.67 -0.23 7.34
C ALA A 85 -14.51 0.78 7.47
N PHE A 86 -13.26 0.32 7.27
CA PHE A 86 -12.11 1.22 7.21
C PHE A 86 -12.12 2.04 5.91
N VAL A 87 -12.42 1.40 4.78
CA VAL A 87 -12.59 2.09 3.49
C VAL A 87 -13.63 3.19 3.59
N ASP A 88 -14.79 2.91 4.19
CA ASP A 88 -15.86 3.90 4.39
C ASP A 88 -15.38 5.10 5.22
N LYS A 89 -14.58 4.85 6.27
CA LYS A 89 -14.02 5.89 7.12
C LYS A 89 -12.98 6.74 6.39
N VAL A 90 -12.08 6.11 5.61
CA VAL A 90 -11.11 6.83 4.77
C VAL A 90 -11.82 7.67 3.71
N HIS A 91 -12.85 7.11 3.07
CA HIS A 91 -13.58 7.79 2.01
C HIS A 91 -14.27 9.08 2.52
N ASP A 92 -14.74 9.08 3.78
CA ASP A 92 -15.35 10.24 4.45
C ASP A 92 -14.34 11.20 5.11
N MET A 93 -13.05 10.86 5.12
CA MET A 93 -12.01 11.65 5.77
C MET A 93 -11.97 13.08 5.22
N GLU A 94 -11.85 14.07 6.11
CA GLU A 94 -11.59 15.45 5.71
C GLU A 94 -10.18 15.61 5.12
N VAL A 95 -10.15 16.12 3.89
CA VAL A 95 -8.93 16.54 3.20
C VAL A 95 -8.80 18.05 3.34
N LYS A 96 -7.62 18.54 3.76
CA LYS A 96 -7.33 19.97 3.83
C LYS A 96 -6.72 20.45 2.52
N ASP A 97 -6.92 21.72 2.20
CA ASP A 97 -6.44 22.30 0.93
C ASP A 97 -4.90 22.34 0.85
N ASP A 98 -4.23 22.37 2.02
CA ASP A 98 -2.78 22.39 2.14
C ASP A 98 -2.16 21.01 2.44
N ASP A 99 -2.95 19.94 2.37
CA ASP A 99 -2.41 18.59 2.49
C ASP A 99 -1.46 18.27 1.31
N VAL A 100 -0.47 17.45 1.61
CA VAL A 100 0.41 16.83 0.63
C VAL A 100 0.34 15.32 0.80
N TRP A 101 -0.01 14.62 -0.27
CA TRP A 101 -0.18 13.18 -0.28
C TRP A 101 0.98 12.52 -1.01
N ILE A 102 1.46 11.39 -0.48
CA ILE A 102 2.31 10.47 -1.22
C ILE A 102 1.59 9.13 -1.35
N VAL A 103 1.29 8.78 -2.61
CA VAL A 103 0.62 7.53 -2.95
C VAL A 103 1.53 6.71 -3.85
N THR A 104 1.78 5.47 -3.50
CA THR A 104 2.61 4.57 -4.32
C THR A 104 2.09 3.15 -4.21
N LEU A 105 2.46 2.27 -5.14
CA LEU A 105 2.51 0.84 -4.79
C LEU A 105 3.60 0.62 -3.73
N PRO A 106 3.47 -0.40 -2.84
CA PRO A 106 4.51 -0.72 -1.90
C PRO A 106 5.86 -0.94 -2.60
N LYS A 107 6.94 -0.44 -1.99
CA LYS A 107 8.34 -0.65 -2.43
C LYS A 107 8.76 0.08 -3.73
N CYS A 108 7.98 1.07 -4.17
CA CYS A 108 8.30 1.93 -5.30
C CYS A 108 9.15 3.18 -4.96
N GLY A 109 9.70 3.29 -3.74
CA GLY A 109 10.52 4.45 -3.34
C GLY A 109 9.85 5.41 -2.37
N THR A 110 8.75 5.00 -1.73
CA THR A 110 7.94 5.79 -0.81
C THR A 110 8.79 6.49 0.26
N THR A 111 9.58 5.74 1.04
CA THR A 111 10.46 6.29 2.10
C THR A 111 11.43 7.35 1.60
N TRP A 112 11.98 7.18 0.40
CA TRP A 112 12.91 8.14 -0.20
C TRP A 112 12.21 9.46 -0.53
N MET A 113 11.02 9.36 -1.11
CA MET A 113 10.21 10.52 -1.44
C MET A 113 9.57 11.16 -0.19
N GLN A 114 9.16 10.39 0.82
CA GLN A 114 8.67 10.92 2.11
C GLN A 114 9.73 11.81 2.76
N GLU A 115 10.98 11.33 2.83
CA GLU A 115 12.07 12.09 3.44
C GLU A 115 12.37 13.38 2.66
N LEU A 116 12.42 13.29 1.33
CA LEU A 116 12.60 14.44 0.45
C LEU A 116 11.48 15.48 0.66
N LEU A 117 10.22 15.05 0.57
CA LEU A 117 9.06 15.92 0.72
C LEU A 117 9.01 16.58 2.08
N TRP A 118 9.26 15.81 3.14
CA TRP A 118 9.22 16.35 4.50
C TRP A 118 10.27 17.44 4.69
N LEU A 119 11.51 17.23 4.21
CA LEU A 119 12.56 18.25 4.27
C LEU A 119 12.17 19.51 3.47
N VAL A 120 11.65 19.37 2.25
CA VAL A 120 11.23 20.53 1.43
C VAL A 120 10.08 21.29 2.09
N MET A 121 9.12 20.59 2.70
CA MET A 121 7.98 21.21 3.39
C MET A 121 8.40 21.94 4.67
N ASN A 122 9.43 21.45 5.37
CA ASN A 122 9.92 21.96 6.64
C ASN A 122 11.25 22.72 6.47
N ASP A 123 11.36 23.49 5.38
CA ASP A 123 12.44 24.44 5.12
C ASP A 123 13.86 23.87 5.25
N PHE A 124 14.01 22.60 4.84
CA PHE A 124 15.26 21.84 4.88
C PHE A 124 15.82 21.66 6.29
N ASP A 125 14.95 21.48 7.29
CA ASP A 125 15.35 21.20 8.68
C ASP A 125 15.85 19.74 8.85
N PHE A 126 17.14 19.54 8.56
CA PHE A 126 17.81 18.25 8.74
C PHE A 126 17.98 17.85 10.21
N GLU A 127 17.93 18.78 11.17
CA GLU A 127 18.05 18.45 12.59
C GLU A 127 16.76 17.81 13.09
N ALA A 128 15.61 18.43 12.80
CA ALA A 128 14.31 17.85 13.13
C ALA A 128 14.09 16.50 12.43
N ALA A 129 14.48 16.36 11.15
CA ALA A 129 14.40 15.08 10.44
C ALA A 129 15.24 13.95 11.08
N ARG A 130 16.39 14.29 11.69
CA ARG A 130 17.26 13.32 12.40
C ARG A 130 16.72 12.93 13.77
N ASN A 131 15.95 13.82 14.41
CA ASN A 131 15.45 13.61 15.76
C ASN A 131 14.11 12.86 15.79
N GLU A 132 13.29 12.95 14.74
CA GLU A 132 11.96 12.34 14.69
C GLU A 132 11.83 11.20 13.67
N HIS A 133 11.07 10.18 14.05
CA HIS A 133 10.80 9.00 13.22
C HIS A 133 9.99 9.36 11.97
N LEU A 134 10.33 8.75 10.82
CA LEU A 134 9.63 9.03 9.55
C LEU A 134 8.13 8.74 9.65
N GLU A 135 7.76 7.73 10.40
CA GLU A 135 6.38 7.25 10.57
C GLU A 135 5.54 8.23 11.41
N VAL A 136 6.20 9.05 12.24
CA VAL A 136 5.56 10.16 12.98
C VAL A 136 5.46 11.39 12.09
N ARG A 137 6.52 11.68 11.33
CA ARG A 137 6.60 12.82 10.40
C ARG A 137 5.67 12.69 9.20
N THR A 138 5.42 11.46 8.75
CA THR A 138 4.57 11.12 7.61
C THR A 138 3.86 9.79 7.88
N PRO A 139 2.77 9.82 8.66
CA PRO A 139 1.98 8.65 9.00
C PRO A 139 1.46 7.91 7.76
N PHE A 140 1.51 6.58 7.84
CA PHE A 140 0.86 5.68 6.89
C PHE A 140 -0.61 5.55 7.27
N LEU A 141 -1.50 6.07 6.43
CA LEU A 141 -2.94 6.21 6.69
C LEU A 141 -3.60 4.90 7.17
N GLU A 142 -3.19 3.77 6.62
CA GLU A 142 -3.76 2.44 6.85
C GLU A 142 -3.19 1.77 8.10
N PHE A 143 -2.05 2.23 8.62
CA PHE A 143 -1.23 1.46 9.55
C PHE A 143 -1.86 1.25 10.94
N ASP A 144 -2.36 2.32 11.57
CA ASP A 144 -2.92 2.22 12.93
C ASP A 144 -4.09 1.24 12.96
N PHE A 145 -4.94 1.26 11.93
CA PHE A 145 -6.02 0.30 11.78
C PHE A 145 -5.53 -1.12 11.47
N LEU A 146 -4.50 -1.30 10.63
CA LEU A 146 -3.91 -2.62 10.39
C LEU A 146 -3.44 -3.29 11.69
N ILE A 147 -2.88 -2.51 12.62
CA ILE A 147 -2.41 -3.00 13.92
C ILE A 147 -3.56 -3.18 14.90
N HIS A 148 -4.39 -2.17 15.14
CA HIS A 148 -5.35 -2.17 16.25
C HIS A 148 -6.75 -2.63 15.88
N LYS A 149 -7.12 -2.61 14.58
CA LYS A 149 -8.47 -2.92 14.07
C LYS A 149 -9.58 -2.13 14.77
N ASP A 150 -9.28 -0.89 15.19
CA ASP A 150 -10.20 0.02 15.87
C ASP A 150 -10.47 1.25 15.00
N LEU A 151 -11.70 1.37 14.53
CA LEU A 151 -12.14 2.48 13.66
C LEU A 151 -12.10 3.84 14.37
N ASN A 152 -12.21 3.90 15.70
CA ASN A 152 -12.26 5.18 16.40
C ASN A 152 -10.91 5.91 16.38
N ARG A 153 -9.82 5.15 16.32
CA ARG A 153 -8.44 5.66 16.30
C ARG A 153 -7.72 5.53 14.95
N ALA A 154 -8.35 4.87 13.98
CA ALA A 154 -7.76 4.55 12.68
C ALA A 154 -7.05 5.72 11.98
N LEU A 155 -7.61 6.93 12.09
CA LEU A 155 -7.08 8.15 11.46
C LEU A 155 -6.34 9.08 12.44
N ALA A 156 -6.26 8.72 13.73
CA ALA A 156 -5.71 9.57 14.78
C ALA A 156 -4.28 10.06 14.50
N PRO A 157 -3.35 9.24 13.94
CA PRO A 157 -2.02 9.73 13.58
C PRO A 157 -2.06 10.86 12.55
N VAL A 158 -2.96 10.79 11.56
CA VAL A 158 -3.10 11.80 10.51
C VAL A 158 -3.86 13.04 11.03
N GLU A 159 -4.86 12.85 11.88
CA GLU A 159 -5.61 13.93 12.52
C GLU A 159 -4.74 14.74 13.50
N ALA A 160 -3.75 14.10 14.14
CA ALA A 160 -2.82 14.75 15.05
C ALA A 160 -1.75 15.64 14.37
N LEU A 161 -1.57 15.53 13.05
CA LEU A 161 -0.60 16.34 12.32
C LEU A 161 -1.04 17.81 12.25
N LYS A 162 -0.05 18.70 12.41
CA LYS A 162 -0.22 20.12 12.07
C LYS A 162 -0.26 20.28 10.55
N SER A 163 -1.05 21.23 10.09
CA SER A 163 -1.06 21.66 8.69
C SER A 163 0.22 22.44 8.34
N PRO A 164 0.78 22.29 7.12
CA PRO A 164 0.36 21.35 6.08
C PRO A 164 0.72 19.90 6.44
N ARG A 165 -0.22 18.96 6.23
CA ARG A 165 0.00 17.54 6.56
C ARG A 165 0.70 16.82 5.41
N LEU A 166 1.68 15.97 5.71
CA LEU A 166 2.26 15.03 4.74
C LEU A 166 1.77 13.62 5.07
N ILE A 167 1.03 12.98 4.14
CA ILE A 167 0.29 11.74 4.40
C ILE A 167 0.72 10.66 3.38
N LYS A 168 1.06 9.47 3.87
CA LYS A 168 1.39 8.30 3.04
C LYS A 168 0.19 7.38 2.90
N SER A 169 -0.03 6.85 1.69
CA SER A 169 -0.95 5.73 1.45
C SER A 169 -0.47 4.81 0.31
N HIS A 170 -0.94 3.57 0.33
CA HIS A 170 -0.80 2.60 -0.76
C HIS A 170 -2.15 2.20 -1.37
N MET A 171 -3.23 2.91 -1.03
CA MET A 171 -4.56 2.65 -1.54
C MET A 171 -4.68 3.06 -3.02
N PRO A 172 -5.41 2.28 -3.84
CA PRO A 172 -5.75 2.69 -5.20
C PRO A 172 -6.66 3.92 -5.18
N LEU A 173 -6.61 4.70 -6.27
CA LEU A 173 -7.34 5.95 -6.45
C LEU A 173 -8.79 5.93 -5.94
N PRO A 174 -9.64 4.94 -6.28
CA PRO A 174 -11.03 4.91 -5.83
C PRO A 174 -11.22 4.70 -4.31
N LEU A 175 -10.24 4.18 -3.57
CA LEU A 175 -10.37 4.00 -2.12
C LEU A 175 -9.79 5.15 -1.29
N LEU A 176 -9.10 6.11 -1.92
CA LEU A 176 -8.62 7.30 -1.25
C LEU A 176 -9.81 8.21 -0.84
N PRO A 177 -9.60 9.20 0.06
CA PRO A 177 -10.65 10.12 0.47
C PRO A 177 -11.32 10.80 -0.73
N GLN A 178 -12.65 10.82 -0.77
CA GLN A 178 -13.42 11.38 -1.89
C GLN A 178 -13.06 12.84 -2.18
N GLN A 179 -12.78 13.60 -1.13
CA GLN A 179 -12.42 15.01 -1.23
C GLN A 179 -11.11 15.25 -2.00
N LEU A 180 -10.23 14.25 -2.17
CA LEU A 180 -9.06 14.39 -3.03
C LEU A 180 -9.45 14.68 -4.49
N TRP A 181 -10.55 14.10 -4.96
CA TRP A 181 -10.96 14.21 -6.36
C TRP A 181 -11.56 15.57 -6.69
N THR A 182 -12.09 16.26 -5.68
CA THR A 182 -12.73 17.57 -5.83
C THR A 182 -11.82 18.72 -5.39
N LYS A 183 -11.18 18.61 -4.21
CA LYS A 183 -10.28 19.64 -3.67
C LYS A 183 -8.94 19.65 -4.37
N LYS A 184 -8.50 18.49 -4.88
CA LYS A 184 -7.24 18.34 -5.63
C LYS A 184 -6.03 18.95 -4.88
N PRO A 185 -5.78 18.59 -3.61
CA PRO A 185 -4.56 19.01 -2.92
C PRO A 185 -3.34 18.37 -3.61
N LYS A 186 -2.12 18.78 -3.25
CA LYS A 186 -0.92 18.24 -3.92
C LYS A 186 -0.77 16.74 -3.62
N LEU A 187 -0.60 15.94 -4.67
CA LEU A 187 -0.38 14.49 -4.59
C LEU A 187 0.88 14.10 -5.36
N ILE A 188 1.74 13.31 -4.74
CA ILE A 188 2.95 12.77 -5.33
C ILE A 188 2.74 11.28 -5.56
N TYR A 189 2.99 10.84 -6.78
CA TYR A 189 2.96 9.43 -7.17
C TYR A 189 4.34 8.97 -7.61
N VAL A 190 4.82 7.86 -7.04
CA VAL A 190 6.09 7.24 -7.41
C VAL A 190 5.86 5.81 -7.87
N TYR A 191 6.25 5.52 -9.11
CA TYR A 191 6.26 4.17 -9.66
C TYR A 191 7.68 3.59 -9.73
N ARG A 192 7.79 2.29 -9.95
CA ARG A 192 9.06 1.59 -10.12
C ARG A 192 8.88 0.40 -11.05
N ASN A 193 9.96 -0.04 -11.68
CA ASN A 193 9.96 -1.27 -12.47
C ASN A 193 9.36 -2.45 -11.66
N PRO A 194 8.34 -3.14 -12.18
CA PRO A 194 7.67 -4.23 -11.48
C PRO A 194 8.60 -5.37 -11.08
N LYS A 195 9.61 -5.66 -11.88
CA LYS A 195 10.60 -6.69 -11.54
C LYS A 195 11.36 -6.33 -10.27
N ASP A 196 11.77 -5.07 -10.13
CA ASP A 196 12.50 -4.60 -8.95
C ASP A 196 11.62 -4.47 -7.70
N TYR A 197 10.40 -3.91 -7.83
CA TYR A 197 9.55 -3.73 -6.65
C TYR A 197 9.01 -5.07 -6.13
N ILE A 198 8.73 -6.06 -6.99
CA ILE A 198 8.28 -7.40 -6.57
C ILE A 198 9.38 -8.10 -5.76
N VAL A 199 10.62 -8.08 -6.27
CA VAL A 199 11.79 -8.60 -5.52
C VAL A 199 11.95 -7.84 -4.21
N SER A 200 11.82 -6.51 -4.21
CA SER A 200 11.87 -5.72 -2.98
C SER A 200 10.73 -6.03 -2.00
N ARG A 201 9.55 -6.41 -2.51
CA ARG A 201 8.36 -6.78 -1.72
C ARG A 201 8.57 -8.12 -1.04
N TYR A 202 9.19 -9.09 -1.70
CA TYR A 202 9.57 -10.38 -1.10
C TYR A 202 10.39 -10.20 0.18
N TYR A 203 11.51 -9.48 0.11
CA TYR A 203 12.36 -9.24 1.30
C TYR A 203 11.63 -8.45 2.38
N HIS A 204 10.80 -7.48 1.98
CA HIS A 204 10.00 -6.71 2.93
C HIS A 204 9.02 -7.59 3.70
N VAL A 205 8.28 -8.46 3.00
CA VAL A 205 7.32 -9.43 3.58
C VAL A 205 8.02 -10.38 4.56
N ARG A 206 9.24 -10.85 4.25
CA ARG A 206 10.02 -11.68 5.19
C ARG A 206 10.52 -10.88 6.40
N SER A 207 10.88 -9.61 6.21
CA SER A 207 11.27 -8.73 7.31
C SER A 207 10.10 -8.44 8.27
N ILE A 208 8.87 -8.30 7.77
CA ILE A 208 7.70 -8.14 8.65
C ILE A 208 7.21 -9.47 9.26
N GLY A 209 7.83 -10.59 8.89
CA GLY A 209 7.58 -11.91 9.48
C GLY A 209 6.51 -12.73 8.75
N PHE A 210 6.39 -12.60 7.43
CA PHE A 210 5.44 -13.35 6.62
C PHE A 210 6.14 -14.06 5.47
N GLY A 211 5.47 -15.05 4.86
CA GLY A 211 5.99 -15.76 3.68
C GLY A 211 7.29 -16.52 3.92
N MET A 212 7.59 -16.91 5.17
CA MET A 212 8.87 -17.52 5.55
C MET A 212 9.15 -18.85 4.85
N SER A 213 8.10 -19.59 4.47
CA SER A 213 8.18 -20.86 3.73
C SER A 213 8.24 -20.71 2.20
N THR A 214 8.03 -19.50 1.67
CA THR A 214 7.95 -19.24 0.24
C THR A 214 9.31 -18.77 -0.28
N THR A 215 9.80 -19.37 -1.36
CA THR A 215 11.04 -18.91 -2.02
C THR A 215 10.78 -17.63 -2.83
N LEU A 216 11.84 -16.91 -3.23
CA LEU A 216 11.69 -15.72 -4.07
C LEU A 216 11.00 -16.06 -5.41
N GLU A 217 11.39 -17.17 -6.05
CA GLU A 217 10.76 -17.60 -7.30
C GLU A 217 9.28 -17.95 -7.12
N GLN A 218 8.93 -18.68 -6.05
CA GLN A 218 7.53 -18.98 -5.73
C GLN A 218 6.73 -17.70 -5.48
N PHE A 219 7.28 -16.75 -4.71
CA PHE A 219 6.62 -15.47 -4.43
C PHE A 219 6.37 -14.66 -5.71
N VAL A 220 7.32 -14.67 -6.65
CA VAL A 220 7.15 -14.04 -7.96
C VAL A 220 6.04 -14.76 -8.72
N LEU A 221 6.10 -16.08 -8.86
CA LEU A 221 5.09 -16.83 -9.61
C LEU A 221 3.68 -16.67 -9.02
N GLU A 222 3.54 -16.72 -7.69
CA GLU A 222 2.27 -16.44 -6.99
C GLU A 222 1.78 -15.00 -7.19
N THR A 223 2.69 -14.04 -7.37
CA THR A 223 2.34 -12.65 -7.71
C THR A 223 1.85 -12.54 -9.16
N LEU A 224 2.38 -13.36 -10.07
CA LEU A 224 1.95 -13.38 -11.47
C LEU A 224 0.69 -14.23 -11.69
N ASP A 225 0.35 -15.12 -10.75
CA ASP A 225 -0.77 -16.08 -10.78
C ASP A 225 -2.13 -15.37 -10.60
N GLU A 226 -2.41 -14.49 -11.55
CA GLU A 226 -3.69 -13.90 -11.80
C GLU A 226 -4.15 -14.34 -13.18
N ASP A 227 -5.46 -14.30 -13.40
CA ASP A 227 -6.01 -14.62 -14.71
C ASP A 227 -5.39 -13.75 -15.81
N ALA A 228 -4.82 -14.40 -16.83
CA ALA A 228 -4.17 -13.73 -17.94
C ALA A 228 -5.13 -12.78 -18.68
N ASP A 229 -6.43 -13.05 -18.66
CA ASP A 229 -7.46 -12.24 -19.32
C ASP A 229 -7.85 -10.99 -18.52
N VAL A 230 -7.34 -10.83 -17.30
CA VAL A 230 -7.63 -9.69 -16.42
C VAL A 230 -6.32 -8.95 -16.09
N PRO A 231 -6.28 -7.61 -16.24
CA PRO A 231 -5.12 -6.85 -15.81
C PRO A 231 -4.91 -6.97 -14.30
N SER A 232 -3.67 -6.93 -13.85
CA SER A 232 -3.37 -6.98 -12.43
C SER A 232 -3.81 -5.72 -11.72
N GLU A 233 -4.14 -5.84 -10.45
CA GLU A 233 -4.52 -4.69 -9.63
C GLU A 233 -3.36 -3.68 -9.50
N ASP A 234 -2.12 -4.15 -9.45
CA ASP A 234 -0.92 -3.30 -9.44
C ASP A 234 -0.83 -2.47 -10.74
N PHE A 235 -1.13 -3.08 -11.90
CA PHE A 235 -1.12 -2.37 -13.19
C PHE A 235 -2.30 -1.42 -13.34
N GLU A 236 -3.48 -1.80 -12.85
CA GLU A 236 -4.63 -0.91 -12.83
C GLU A 236 -4.37 0.32 -11.94
N HIS A 237 -3.73 0.11 -10.78
CA HIS A 237 -3.32 1.19 -9.88
C HIS A 237 -2.40 2.19 -10.58
N VAL A 238 -1.29 1.73 -11.20
CA VAL A 238 -0.37 2.66 -11.88
C VAL A 238 -0.99 3.29 -13.12
N ALA A 239 -1.81 2.56 -13.89
CA ALA A 239 -2.46 3.12 -15.07
C ALA A 239 -3.38 4.30 -14.73
N GLU A 240 -4.17 4.20 -13.67
CA GLU A 240 -5.06 5.28 -13.20
C GLU A 240 -4.26 6.54 -12.83
N PHE A 241 -3.17 6.41 -12.05
CA PHE A 241 -2.33 7.56 -11.71
C PHE A 241 -1.50 8.09 -12.89
N TYR A 242 -1.09 7.21 -13.81
CA TYR A 242 -0.38 7.62 -15.02
C TYR A 242 -1.27 8.43 -15.96
N GLU A 243 -2.56 8.09 -16.08
CA GLU A 243 -3.51 8.88 -16.87
C GLU A 243 -3.67 10.30 -16.30
N LEU A 244 -3.66 10.43 -14.97
CA LEU A 244 -3.74 11.71 -14.27
C LEU A 244 -2.41 12.48 -14.15
N ARG A 245 -1.29 11.94 -14.64
CA ARG A 245 0.05 12.49 -14.40
C ARG A 245 0.27 13.94 -14.84
N ASN A 246 -0.56 14.44 -15.74
CA ASN A 246 -0.47 15.81 -16.27
C ASN A 246 -1.38 16.80 -15.54
N GLU A 247 -2.18 16.32 -14.58
CA GLU A 247 -2.97 17.21 -13.73
C GLU A 247 -2.05 18.08 -12.87
N PRO A 248 -2.35 19.39 -12.70
CA PRO A 248 -1.45 20.32 -12.02
C PRO A 248 -1.28 20.04 -10.52
N TRP A 249 -2.14 19.21 -9.93
CA TRP A 249 -2.09 18.80 -8.53
C TRP A 249 -1.40 17.45 -8.33
N ILE A 250 -0.95 16.78 -9.40
CA ILE A 250 -0.25 15.49 -9.33
C ILE A 250 1.18 15.66 -9.82
N PHE A 251 2.13 15.26 -8.98
CA PHE A 251 3.52 15.06 -9.38
C PHE A 251 3.79 13.57 -9.55
N TYR A 252 3.86 13.11 -10.80
CA TYR A 252 4.21 11.72 -11.11
C TYR A 252 5.71 11.60 -11.39
N THR A 253 6.38 10.64 -10.76
CA THR A 253 7.77 10.29 -11.07
C THR A 253 8.01 8.79 -10.93
N SER A 254 9.24 8.36 -11.18
CA SER A 254 9.68 6.98 -11.00
C SER A 254 10.93 6.89 -10.12
N PHE A 255 11.10 5.75 -9.46
CA PHE A 255 12.31 5.43 -8.72
C PHE A 255 13.55 5.53 -9.62
N GLU A 256 13.42 5.13 -10.89
CA GLU A 256 14.45 5.16 -11.92
C GLU A 256 14.88 6.59 -12.23
N ARG A 257 13.94 7.54 -12.38
CA ARG A 257 14.26 8.97 -12.53
C ARG A 257 14.95 9.54 -11.31
N MET A 258 14.49 9.19 -10.11
CA MET A 258 15.15 9.60 -8.86
C MET A 258 16.59 9.08 -8.80
N LYS A 259 16.84 7.84 -9.25
CA LYS A 259 18.18 7.25 -9.34
C LYS A 259 19.06 7.91 -10.39
N MET A 260 18.48 8.27 -11.54
CA MET A 260 19.22 8.84 -12.66
C MET A 260 19.64 10.29 -12.39
N ASN A 261 18.74 11.12 -11.87
CA ASN A 261 19.02 12.51 -11.58
C ASN A 261 18.18 13.01 -10.40
N LEU A 262 18.66 12.73 -9.19
CA LEU A 262 17.99 13.17 -7.96
C LEU A 262 17.90 14.69 -7.85
N ARG A 263 18.93 15.42 -8.31
CA ARG A 263 18.98 16.88 -8.28
C ARG A 263 17.79 17.48 -9.02
N GLN A 264 17.54 17.04 -10.25
CA GLN A 264 16.41 17.50 -11.04
C GLN A 264 15.08 17.18 -10.35
N VAL A 265 14.93 15.97 -9.78
CA VAL A 265 13.69 15.62 -9.06
C VAL A 265 13.47 16.52 -7.84
N ILE A 266 14.52 16.88 -7.10
CA ILE A 266 14.41 17.83 -5.98
C ILE A 266 13.99 19.21 -6.48
N GLU A 267 14.59 19.72 -7.56
CA GLU A 267 14.22 21.00 -8.17
C GLU A 267 12.75 21.01 -8.61
N ASP A 268 12.32 19.93 -9.29
CA ASP A 268 10.95 19.78 -9.78
C ASP A 268 9.94 19.71 -8.62
N ILE A 269 10.27 18.99 -7.53
CA ILE A 269 9.45 18.95 -6.32
C ILE A 269 9.40 20.31 -5.64
N CYS A 270 10.52 21.04 -5.52
CA CYS A 270 10.52 22.38 -4.94
C CYS A 270 9.59 23.29 -5.74
N LYS A 271 9.69 23.27 -7.07
CA LYS A 271 8.78 24.00 -7.96
C LYS A 271 7.32 23.60 -7.75
N PHE A 272 7.02 22.30 -7.73
CA PHE A 272 5.67 21.77 -7.51
C PHE A 272 5.10 22.18 -6.14
N LEU A 273 5.95 22.21 -5.10
CA LEU A 273 5.57 22.62 -3.74
C LEU A 273 5.62 24.15 -3.52
N ASN A 274 5.96 24.95 -4.53
CA ASN A 274 6.17 26.40 -4.43
C ASN A 274 7.25 26.79 -3.40
N LYS A 275 8.33 26.01 -3.35
CA LYS A 275 9.52 26.24 -2.53
C LYS A 275 10.72 26.57 -3.42
N THR A 276 11.69 27.28 -2.86
CA THR A 276 13.00 27.51 -3.49
C THR A 276 14.06 26.71 -2.76
N ILE A 277 15.14 26.37 -3.47
CA ILE A 277 16.27 25.64 -2.90
C ILE A 277 17.57 26.34 -3.30
N THR A 278 18.46 26.55 -2.34
CA THR A 278 19.82 27.06 -2.58
C THR A 278 20.77 25.92 -2.95
N GLU A 279 21.89 26.22 -3.59
CA GLU A 279 22.90 25.18 -3.89
C GLU A 279 23.43 24.51 -2.61
N GLN A 280 23.61 25.26 -1.52
CA GLN A 280 24.03 24.69 -0.24
C GLN A 280 22.99 23.69 0.31
N GLN A 281 21.69 24.01 0.24
CA GLN A 281 20.63 23.08 0.63
C GLN A 281 20.58 21.88 -0.31
N MET A 282 20.77 22.08 -1.62
CA MET A 282 20.80 21.02 -2.60
C MET A 282 21.93 20.02 -2.33
N GLU A 283 23.14 20.49 -2.06
CA GLU A 283 24.27 19.63 -1.70
C GLU A 283 23.98 18.79 -0.43
N GLN A 284 23.37 19.42 0.59
CA GLN A 284 22.95 18.72 1.81
C GLN A 284 21.87 17.68 1.53
N MET A 285 20.85 18.03 0.72
CA MET A 285 19.79 17.12 0.30
C MET A 285 20.36 15.90 -0.43
N LEU A 286 21.22 16.10 -1.43
CA LEU A 286 21.82 15.02 -2.21
C LEU A 286 22.66 14.08 -1.35
N LYS A 287 23.41 14.62 -0.38
CA LYS A 287 24.16 13.81 0.58
C LYS A 287 23.23 13.02 1.49
N HIS A 288 22.27 13.68 2.14
CA HIS A 288 21.34 13.08 3.10
C HIS A 288 20.46 11.99 2.48
N LEU A 289 19.97 12.25 1.27
CA LEU A 289 19.12 11.34 0.50
C LEU A 289 19.92 10.31 -0.31
N SER A 290 21.25 10.26 -0.15
CA SER A 290 22.07 9.21 -0.75
C SER A 290 21.75 7.85 -0.13
N PHE A 291 21.94 6.78 -0.91
CA PHE A 291 21.65 5.43 -0.46
C PHE A 291 22.43 5.06 0.81
N GLU A 292 23.71 5.43 0.89
CA GLU A 292 24.57 5.10 2.03
C GLU A 292 24.13 5.80 3.33
N GLU A 293 23.72 7.07 3.25
CA GLU A 293 23.25 7.82 4.41
C GLU A 293 21.86 7.33 4.86
N MET A 294 20.93 7.17 3.91
CA MET A 294 19.59 6.66 4.21
C MET A 294 19.63 5.26 4.84
N LYS A 295 20.51 4.38 4.35
CA LYS A 295 20.64 3.01 4.86
C LYS A 295 21.13 2.93 6.31
N LYS A 296 21.93 3.90 6.73
CA LYS A 296 22.45 4.01 8.10
C LYS A 296 21.49 4.75 9.03
N ASN A 297 20.55 5.51 8.49
CA ASN A 297 19.65 6.34 9.29
C ASN A 297 18.58 5.49 10.00
N PRO A 298 18.61 5.38 11.35
CA PRO A 298 17.64 4.57 12.10
C PRO A 298 16.22 5.12 12.03
N LYS A 299 16.04 6.40 11.66
CA LYS A 299 14.72 7.05 11.56
C LYS A 299 13.97 6.72 10.27
N LEU A 300 14.60 6.04 9.31
CA LEU A 300 14.02 5.69 8.01
C LEU A 300 13.80 4.18 7.82
N ASN A 301 14.07 3.38 8.85
CA ASN A 301 14.12 1.92 8.75
C ASN A 301 12.81 1.20 9.15
N HIS A 302 11.73 1.92 9.47
CA HIS A 302 10.43 1.29 9.78
C HIS A 302 10.47 0.30 10.94
N HIS A 303 11.45 0.45 11.85
CA HIS A 303 11.62 -0.45 12.99
C HIS A 303 10.37 -0.44 13.89
N TRP A 304 9.81 0.73 14.19
CA TRP A 304 8.63 0.86 15.03
C TRP A 304 7.39 0.18 14.42
N GLU A 305 7.17 0.33 13.11
CA GLU A 305 6.07 -0.36 12.41
C GLU A 305 6.30 -1.89 12.42
N PHE A 306 7.53 -2.33 12.16
CA PHE A 306 7.86 -3.75 12.09
C PHE A 306 7.74 -4.43 13.43
N GLU A 307 8.18 -3.79 14.51
CA GLU A 307 8.06 -4.31 15.87
C GLU A 307 6.60 -4.52 16.25
N GLN A 308 5.70 -3.60 15.91
CA GLN A 308 4.27 -3.77 16.18
C GLN A 308 3.65 -4.91 15.37
N ILE A 309 3.97 -5.02 14.07
CA ILE A 309 3.49 -6.13 13.25
C ILE A 309 3.99 -7.47 13.82
N ARG A 310 5.29 -7.59 14.09
CA ARG A 310 5.91 -8.81 14.61
C ARG A 310 5.36 -9.17 15.99
N ALA A 311 5.14 -8.20 16.87
CA ALA A 311 4.56 -8.40 18.19
C ALA A 311 3.10 -8.89 18.09
N LYS A 312 2.31 -8.31 17.20
CA LYS A 312 0.91 -8.70 16.96
C LYS A 312 0.81 -10.14 16.47
N HIS A 313 1.61 -10.52 15.47
CA HIS A 313 1.46 -11.81 14.79
C HIS A 313 2.37 -12.92 15.35
N GLN A 314 3.33 -12.57 16.22
CA GLN A 314 4.25 -13.51 16.86
C GLN A 314 5.01 -14.40 15.86
N THR A 315 5.37 -13.84 14.71
CA THR A 315 5.96 -14.60 13.61
C THR A 315 7.49 -14.55 13.61
N LYS A 316 8.10 -15.62 13.07
CA LYS A 316 9.52 -15.62 12.71
C LYS A 316 9.75 -14.62 11.58
N HIS A 317 10.88 -13.93 11.63
CA HIS A 317 11.25 -12.91 10.65
C HIS A 317 12.73 -12.98 10.29
N GLU A 318 13.08 -12.36 9.16
CA GLU A 318 14.45 -12.13 8.74
C GLU A 318 14.85 -10.68 8.97
N ASN A 319 16.13 -10.45 9.29
CA ASN A 319 16.65 -9.11 9.51
C ASN A 319 17.30 -8.55 8.24
N HIS A 320 16.48 -8.27 7.23
CA HIS A 320 16.93 -7.46 6.10
C HIS A 320 16.82 -5.99 6.46
N ASN A 321 17.83 -5.20 6.11
CA ASN A 321 17.75 -3.74 6.19
C ASN A 321 16.60 -3.25 5.28
N PHE A 322 15.74 -2.36 5.80
CA PHE A 322 14.62 -1.80 5.06
C PHE A 322 15.09 -1.08 3.78
N VAL A 323 16.15 -0.28 3.91
CA VAL A 323 16.88 0.33 2.79
C VAL A 323 17.90 -0.70 2.28
N ARG A 324 17.42 -1.66 1.49
CA ARG A 324 18.17 -2.88 1.16
C ARG A 324 19.35 -2.66 0.19
N ARG A 325 19.03 -2.33 -1.07
CA ARG A 325 20.00 -2.23 -2.19
C ARG A 325 20.00 -0.90 -2.95
N GLY A 326 18.86 -0.20 -3.03
CA GLY A 326 18.80 1.13 -3.68
C GLY A 326 19.21 1.17 -5.16
N LYS A 327 19.04 0.06 -5.89
CA LYS A 327 19.39 -0.08 -7.31
C LYS A 327 18.14 -0.25 -8.18
N ALA A 328 18.20 0.31 -9.39
CA ALA A 328 17.33 -0.08 -10.51
C ALA A 328 18.02 -1.23 -11.26
N GLY A 329 17.24 -2.19 -11.78
CA GLY A 329 17.75 -3.39 -12.44
C GLY A 329 18.33 -4.45 -11.50
N GLY A 330 18.10 -4.33 -10.18
CA GLY A 330 18.67 -5.22 -9.17
C GLY A 330 18.06 -6.62 -9.16
N TYR A 331 16.88 -6.78 -9.76
CA TYR A 331 16.23 -8.09 -9.98
C TYR A 331 17.12 -9.08 -10.77
N LYS A 332 18.01 -8.58 -11.64
CA LYS A 332 18.92 -9.42 -12.46
C LYS A 332 19.92 -10.21 -11.62
N ASP A 333 20.22 -9.75 -10.42
CA ASP A 333 21.13 -10.45 -9.51
C ASP A 333 20.43 -11.53 -8.67
N GLU A 334 19.09 -11.55 -8.66
CA GLU A 334 18.29 -12.32 -7.69
C GLU A 334 17.39 -13.35 -8.38
N LEU A 335 17.11 -13.18 -9.67
CA LEU A 335 16.19 -14.01 -10.45
C LEU A 335 16.92 -14.68 -11.61
N SER A 336 16.53 -15.93 -11.91
CA SER A 336 16.94 -16.63 -13.12
C SER A 336 16.33 -16.00 -14.38
N SER A 337 16.97 -16.21 -15.53
CA SER A 337 16.47 -15.74 -16.83
C SER A 337 15.06 -16.21 -17.13
N ASP A 338 14.73 -17.44 -16.72
CA ASP A 338 13.43 -18.06 -16.99
C ASP A 338 12.30 -17.39 -16.19
N ILE A 339 12.57 -17.03 -14.93
CA ILE A 339 11.62 -16.28 -14.12
C ILE A 339 11.47 -14.85 -14.65
N ILE A 340 12.57 -14.21 -15.06
CA ILE A 340 12.53 -12.88 -15.68
C ILE A 340 11.67 -12.91 -16.95
N ALA A 341 11.81 -13.92 -17.80
CA ALA A 341 11.02 -14.06 -19.02
C ALA A 341 9.51 -14.19 -18.74
N LYS A 342 9.13 -14.97 -17.70
CA LYS A 342 7.72 -15.07 -17.27
C LYS A 342 7.17 -13.74 -16.75
N MET A 343 7.98 -12.99 -15.99
CA MET A 343 7.60 -11.65 -15.56
C MET A 343 7.42 -10.73 -16.77
N ASP A 344 8.35 -10.76 -17.73
CA ASP A 344 8.29 -9.92 -18.93
C ASP A 344 7.03 -10.21 -19.75
N GLU A 345 6.65 -11.47 -19.93
CA GLU A 345 5.40 -11.85 -20.61
C GLU A 345 4.17 -11.26 -19.89
N ARG A 346 4.06 -11.48 -18.57
CA ARG A 346 2.92 -10.97 -17.80
C ARG A 346 2.89 -9.44 -17.74
N ILE A 347 4.04 -8.79 -17.64
CA ILE A 347 4.16 -7.33 -17.69
C ILE A 347 3.69 -6.83 -19.06
N GLN A 348 4.13 -7.46 -20.15
CA GLN A 348 3.75 -7.07 -21.51
C GLN A 348 2.25 -7.20 -21.74
N GLN A 349 1.62 -8.29 -21.29
CA GLN A 349 0.16 -8.46 -21.36
C GLN A 349 -0.60 -7.30 -20.69
N ASN A 350 -0.16 -6.88 -19.50
CA ASN A 350 -0.76 -5.74 -18.80
C ASN A 350 -0.53 -4.41 -19.54
N LEU A 351 0.69 -4.20 -20.05
CA LEU A 351 1.03 -3.01 -20.83
C LEU A 351 0.19 -2.91 -22.10
N ASP A 352 0.01 -4.02 -22.81
CA ASP A 352 -0.81 -4.11 -24.02
C ASP A 352 -2.28 -3.81 -23.72
N TYR A 353 -2.82 -4.35 -22.62
CA TYR A 353 -4.18 -4.08 -22.16
C TYR A 353 -4.44 -2.57 -22.00
N TYR A 354 -3.52 -1.86 -21.34
CA TYR A 354 -3.63 -0.41 -21.11
C TYR A 354 -3.08 0.44 -22.26
N LYS A 355 -2.53 -0.17 -23.32
CA LYS A 355 -1.84 0.53 -24.42
C LYS A 355 -0.70 1.42 -23.95
N LEU A 356 0.04 0.95 -22.95
CA LEU A 356 1.18 1.64 -22.33
C LEU A 356 2.50 0.94 -22.70
N SER A 357 3.62 1.61 -22.43
CA SER A 357 4.93 0.98 -22.42
C SER A 357 5.57 1.16 -21.05
N LEU A 358 6.51 0.28 -20.69
CA LEU A 358 7.20 0.40 -19.42
C LEU A 358 8.00 1.70 -19.34
N GLN A 359 8.66 2.11 -20.43
CA GLN A 359 9.40 3.38 -20.50
C GLN A 359 8.48 4.58 -20.23
N LYS A 360 7.27 4.58 -20.79
CA LYS A 360 6.26 5.61 -20.52
C LYS A 360 5.89 5.66 -19.04
N LEU A 361 5.58 4.51 -18.43
CA LEU A 361 5.26 4.43 -17.00
C LEU A 361 6.41 4.87 -16.10
N LEU A 362 7.66 4.66 -16.53
CA LEU A 362 8.85 5.05 -15.79
C LEU A 362 9.34 6.47 -16.13
N LEU A 363 8.67 7.18 -17.04
CA LEU A 363 9.08 8.49 -17.55
C LEU A 363 10.54 8.52 -18.05
N LEU A 364 10.93 7.46 -18.76
CA LEU A 364 12.25 7.30 -19.37
C LEU A 364 12.16 7.42 -20.89
N ASP A 365 13.23 7.88 -21.52
CA ASP A 365 13.35 7.87 -22.98
C ASP A 365 13.36 6.43 -23.50
N GLU A 366 12.83 6.19 -24.71
CA GLU A 366 12.67 4.84 -25.28
C GLU A 366 13.98 4.04 -25.34
N ASN A 367 15.12 4.74 -25.46
CA ASN A 367 16.45 4.13 -25.53
C ASN A 367 17.14 3.94 -24.18
N THR A 368 16.50 4.30 -23.07
CA THR A 368 17.08 4.16 -21.72
C THR A 368 17.12 2.69 -21.31
N PRO A 369 18.30 2.12 -20.98
CA PRO A 369 18.37 0.75 -20.47
C PRO A 369 17.64 0.60 -19.12
N LEU A 370 16.84 -0.48 -19.01
CA LEU A 370 16.06 -0.82 -17.81
C LEU A 370 16.76 -1.77 -16.84
#